data_AF-A0A8T1EBU1-F1
#
_entry.id   AF-A0A8T1EBU1-F1
#
_cell.length_a   1.000
_cell.length_b   1.000
_cell.length_c   1.000
_cell.angle_alpha   90.00
_cell.angle_beta   90.00
_cell.angle_gamma   90.00
#
_symmetry.space_group_name_H-M   'P 1'
#
loop_
_entity.id
_entity.type
_entity.pdbx_description
1 polymer ?
#
loop_
_entity_poly.entity_id
_entity_poly.type
_entity_poly.pdbx_seq_one_letter_code
_entity_poly.pdbx_strand_id
1 'polypeptide(L)'
;MGEGQEAVAARTVASAMLNGSWVLLQNCHLGLNYMDSLCETLTTSNSANAAVTPARAPEFRLFLTSEPHPDFPISLLHRSTKVTNEPPAGLKAGLLRSFTVLVDQDKLDRLESSSWRSLLFTVCFLHAVVVERRKFGPLGFSVPYEFNAGDMGASLSFLERHLYTSPSPSWPTVQYMVAEVHYGGRITDELDRRLFRAYCDAWFNPTLLGSSFSFNPEVKLSTGGATPSSGQLFNYCLPDSSMAEIEEYQRYIAGFPSVDSPEVFGLHPNADLTYRVKEVSALLGTIVDTQPTDAESSGTTTKSETKEEIIQQKIRELLAALPTGGEQALSEEALAQSLRSKVLGGGLELPLNLFLCQEARALRMVLKNVRASLVKTQRALAGEVLLTSSLRETGQAIFDGKVPPSWVANEQAWLAGTLGLWVTGLIDRVTQLRAWLERGRPPSFWLAGFSNPQGFLTAVAQESTRAHASERWALDDVVYYSEVTDYERLDQIKQPPREGVLVHGLMLDGAAWNRPDGTLVEQEPKRLFAPLPAVYVTAATKAHKKTRAAQDHGPYGAYEAPVYRYARRTDKHYIFSVALASRDHRPLHWTLRGVALLCSTDQ
;
A
#
# COMPACT_ATOMS: atom_id res chain seq x y z
N MET A 1 22.03 -4.13 -22.48
CA MET A 1 22.96 -3.65 -21.44
C MET A 1 22.83 -4.57 -20.25
N GLY A 2 23.95 -4.85 -19.59
CA GLY A 2 24.10 -5.91 -18.58
C GLY A 2 25.57 -6.34 -18.52
N GLU A 3 25.90 -7.26 -17.62
CA GLU A 3 27.29 -7.67 -17.38
C GLU A 3 28.02 -8.09 -18.67
N GLY A 4 29.19 -7.47 -18.91
CA GLY A 4 30.09 -7.80 -20.02
C GLY A 4 29.66 -7.30 -21.41
N GLN A 5 28.52 -6.61 -21.56
CA GLN A 5 27.99 -6.20 -22.87
C GLN A 5 28.51 -4.83 -23.35
N GLU A 6 29.21 -4.07 -22.50
CA GLU A 6 29.60 -2.68 -22.77
C GLU A 6 30.52 -2.54 -23.98
N ALA A 7 31.56 -3.38 -24.07
CA ALA A 7 32.52 -3.33 -25.19
C ALA A 7 31.89 -3.75 -26.53
N VAL A 8 30.87 -4.61 -26.50
CA VAL A 8 30.11 -4.98 -27.70
C VAL A 8 29.24 -3.81 -28.12
N ALA A 9 28.50 -3.20 -27.18
CA ALA A 9 27.68 -2.03 -27.44
C ALA A 9 28.50 -0.86 -28.02
N ALA A 10 29.68 -0.58 -27.46
CA ALA A 10 30.59 0.47 -27.94
C ALA A 10 30.99 0.26 -29.41
N ARG A 11 31.40 -0.97 -29.76
CA ARG A 11 31.80 -1.30 -31.14
C ARG A 11 30.62 -1.22 -32.10
N THR A 12 29.45 -1.71 -31.70
CA THR A 12 28.24 -1.67 -32.54
C THR A 12 27.77 -0.25 -32.78
N VAL A 13 27.78 0.61 -31.75
CA VAL A 13 27.43 2.03 -31.88
C VAL A 13 28.43 2.75 -32.79
N ALA A 14 29.73 2.56 -32.59
CA ALA A 14 30.77 3.19 -33.42
C ALA A 14 30.64 2.78 -34.90
N SER A 15 30.41 1.49 -35.17
CA SER A 15 30.20 0.99 -36.54
C SER A 15 28.92 1.55 -37.16
N ALA A 16 27.82 1.60 -36.40
CA ALA A 16 26.55 2.13 -36.88
C ALA A 16 26.61 3.65 -37.13
N MET A 17 27.36 4.39 -36.32
CA MET A 17 27.59 5.84 -36.52
C MET A 17 28.27 6.12 -37.86
N LEU A 18 29.20 5.27 -38.29
CA LEU A 18 29.88 5.39 -39.58
C LEU A 18 29.00 4.91 -40.74
N ASN A 19 28.30 3.79 -40.56
CA ASN A 19 27.56 3.12 -41.63
C ASN A 19 26.11 3.59 -41.81
N GLY A 20 25.56 4.37 -40.87
CA GLY A 20 24.19 4.88 -40.92
C GLY A 20 23.13 3.87 -40.48
N SER A 21 23.49 2.88 -39.66
CA SER A 21 22.58 1.84 -39.20
C SER A 21 21.82 2.22 -37.92
N TRP A 22 20.76 1.50 -37.60
CA TRP A 22 19.96 1.74 -36.41
C TRP A 22 20.39 0.80 -35.28
N VAL A 23 20.60 1.35 -34.08
CA VAL A 23 21.03 0.58 -32.90
C VAL A 23 20.00 0.74 -31.79
N LEU A 24 19.57 -0.38 -31.23
CA LEU A 24 18.74 -0.43 -30.03
C LEU A 24 19.57 -0.95 -28.86
N LEU A 25 19.78 -0.11 -27.84
CA LEU A 25 20.36 -0.52 -26.57
C LEU A 25 19.23 -0.78 -25.56
N GLN A 26 19.16 -2.02 -25.08
CA GLN A 26 18.14 -2.43 -24.11
C GLN A 26 18.63 -2.37 -22.67
N ASN A 27 17.75 -2.05 -21.73
CA ASN A 27 18.00 -2.06 -20.28
C ASN A 27 19.17 -1.15 -19.84
N CYS A 28 19.25 0.07 -20.37
CA CYS A 28 20.37 0.99 -20.15
C CYS A 28 20.62 1.37 -18.68
N HIS A 29 19.59 1.32 -17.83
CA HIS A 29 19.72 1.49 -16.38
C HIS A 29 20.67 0.48 -15.71
N LEU A 30 20.93 -0.68 -16.33
CA LEU A 30 21.88 -1.68 -15.83
C LEU A 30 23.34 -1.39 -16.22
N GLY A 31 23.61 -0.35 -17.01
CA GLY A 31 24.93 -0.06 -17.57
C GLY A 31 25.27 1.43 -17.51
N LEU A 32 25.14 2.04 -16.33
CA LEU A 32 25.27 3.49 -16.11
C LEU A 32 26.64 4.03 -16.53
N ASN A 33 27.73 3.34 -16.18
CA ASN A 33 29.10 3.74 -16.55
C ASN A 33 29.28 3.88 -18.07
N TYR A 34 28.69 2.95 -18.84
CA TYR A 34 28.74 3.03 -20.29
C TYR A 34 27.86 4.17 -20.84
N MET A 35 26.74 4.51 -20.18
CA MET A 35 25.91 5.65 -20.59
C MET A 35 26.65 6.98 -20.49
N ASP A 36 27.50 7.15 -19.47
CA ASP A 36 28.38 8.32 -19.36
C ASP A 36 29.39 8.38 -20.52
N SER A 37 30.11 7.29 -20.77
CA SER A 37 31.07 7.19 -21.88
C SER A 37 30.41 7.36 -23.25
N LEU A 38 29.19 6.84 -23.41
CA LEU A 38 28.38 7.01 -24.61
C LEU A 38 28.01 8.49 -24.82
N CYS A 39 27.64 9.21 -23.74
CA CYS A 39 27.35 10.63 -23.82
C CYS A 39 28.56 11.44 -24.28
N GLU A 40 29.76 11.14 -23.75
CA GLU A 40 31.02 11.75 -24.19
C GLU A 40 31.31 11.46 -25.66
N THR A 41 31.14 10.20 -26.08
CA THR A 41 31.35 9.77 -27.46
C THR A 41 30.42 10.53 -28.41
N LEU A 42 29.12 10.60 -28.10
CA LEU A 42 28.13 11.32 -28.92
C LEU A 42 28.40 12.83 -28.98
N THR A 43 29.00 13.39 -27.93
CA THR A 43 29.32 14.82 -27.82
C THR A 43 30.58 15.20 -28.59
N THR A 44 31.64 14.40 -28.47
CA THR A 44 32.91 14.62 -29.15
C THR A 44 32.74 14.58 -30.67
N SER A 45 31.87 13.70 -31.18
CA SER A 45 31.54 13.63 -32.60
C SER A 45 30.76 14.83 -33.15
N ASN A 46 30.22 15.71 -32.29
CA ASN A 46 29.49 16.93 -32.69
C ASN A 46 30.39 18.19 -32.69
N SER A 47 31.64 18.10 -32.20
CA SER A 47 32.57 19.24 -32.16
C SER A 47 33.13 19.56 -33.55
N ALA A 48 32.99 20.83 -33.94
CA ALA A 48 33.07 21.34 -35.30
C ALA A 48 34.49 21.51 -35.89
N ASN A 49 35.30 20.45 -35.92
CA ASN A 49 36.59 20.44 -36.65
C ASN A 49 36.67 19.40 -37.79
N ALA A 50 35.55 18.82 -38.22
CA ALA A 50 35.51 17.84 -39.31
C ALA A 50 35.03 18.47 -40.63
N ALA A 51 35.90 19.22 -41.30
CA ALA A 51 35.62 19.84 -42.60
C ALA A 51 35.77 18.88 -43.82
N VAL A 52 35.89 17.56 -43.63
CA VAL A 52 36.17 16.64 -44.75
C VAL A 52 35.32 15.35 -44.79
N THR A 53 34.65 14.96 -43.69
CA THR A 53 33.76 13.79 -43.70
C THR A 53 32.74 13.92 -42.57
N PRO A 54 31.44 13.68 -42.78
CA PRO A 54 30.49 13.68 -41.67
C PRO A 54 30.91 12.58 -40.69
N ALA A 55 31.27 12.96 -39.46
CA ALA A 55 31.66 12.02 -38.39
C ALA A 55 30.54 11.03 -38.01
N ARG A 56 29.34 11.25 -38.53
CA ARG A 56 28.15 10.43 -38.35
C ARG A 56 27.34 10.43 -39.64
N ALA A 57 27.01 9.24 -40.14
CA ALA A 57 26.09 9.10 -41.26
C ALA A 57 24.69 9.64 -40.89
N PRO A 58 24.02 10.37 -41.80
CA PRO A 58 22.74 11.02 -41.52
C PRO A 58 21.60 10.02 -41.19
N GLU A 59 21.71 8.78 -41.66
CA GLU A 59 20.75 7.70 -41.44
C GLU A 59 20.87 7.05 -40.04
N PHE A 60 21.94 7.33 -39.30
CA PHE A 60 22.18 6.73 -37.99
C PHE A 60 21.06 7.10 -37.01
N ARG A 61 20.51 6.09 -36.32
CA ARG A 61 19.54 6.25 -35.25
C ARG A 61 19.95 5.40 -34.05
N LEU A 62 19.90 6.00 -32.86
CA LEU A 62 20.18 5.33 -31.60
C LEU A 62 18.92 5.35 -30.74
N PHE A 63 18.43 4.17 -30.40
CA PHE A 63 17.30 3.97 -29.50
C PHE A 63 17.81 3.41 -28.18
N LEU A 64 17.42 4.04 -27.07
CA LEU A 64 17.77 3.62 -25.72
C LEU A 64 16.47 3.24 -25.01
N THR A 65 16.45 2.08 -24.36
CA THR A 65 15.35 1.71 -23.45
C THR A 65 15.90 1.58 -22.04
N SER A 66 15.27 2.28 -21.10
CA SER A 66 15.71 2.36 -19.71
C SER A 66 14.51 2.57 -18.80
N GLU A 67 14.58 2.02 -17.59
CA GLU A 67 13.77 2.50 -16.47
C GLU A 67 14.39 3.81 -15.92
N PRO A 68 13.60 4.68 -15.29
CA PRO A 68 14.13 5.87 -14.61
C PRO A 68 15.12 5.48 -13.51
N HIS A 69 16.31 6.07 -13.54
CA HIS A 69 17.35 5.85 -12.53
C HIS A 69 17.96 7.18 -12.09
N PRO A 70 18.12 7.48 -10.78
CA PRO A 70 18.65 8.76 -10.29
C PRO A 70 20.04 9.10 -10.84
N ASP A 71 20.88 8.08 -10.98
CA ASP A 71 22.26 8.23 -11.50
C ASP A 71 22.33 8.13 -13.03
N PHE A 72 21.20 8.12 -13.74
CA PHE A 72 21.23 8.11 -15.20
C PHE A 72 21.76 9.46 -15.73
N PRO A 73 22.66 9.49 -16.73
CA PRO A 73 23.35 10.73 -17.10
C PRO A 73 22.39 11.82 -17.60
N ILE A 74 22.30 12.92 -16.83
CA ILE A 74 21.41 14.06 -17.13
C ILE A 74 21.76 14.70 -18.48
N SER A 75 23.06 14.75 -18.82
CA SER A 75 23.56 15.26 -20.09
C SER A 75 23.02 14.47 -21.29
N LEU A 76 22.97 13.14 -21.17
CA LEU A 76 22.41 12.25 -22.19
C LEU A 76 20.89 12.44 -22.29
N LEU A 77 20.20 12.55 -21.16
CA LEU A 77 18.77 12.86 -21.14
C LEU A 77 18.49 14.19 -21.83
N HIS A 78 19.16 15.29 -21.47
CA HIS A 78 18.95 16.60 -22.10
C HIS A 78 19.11 16.58 -23.62
N ARG A 79 20.00 15.74 -24.16
CA ARG A 79 20.28 15.62 -25.60
C ARG A 79 19.43 14.58 -26.33
N SER A 80 18.59 13.83 -25.62
CA SER A 80 17.75 12.77 -26.17
C SER A 80 16.30 13.24 -26.35
N THR A 81 15.64 12.68 -27.36
CA THR A 81 14.17 12.71 -27.43
C THR A 81 13.65 11.61 -26.52
N LYS A 82 12.81 11.97 -25.53
CA LYS A 82 12.25 11.01 -24.58
C LYS A 82 10.86 10.62 -25.05
N VAL A 83 10.59 9.33 -25.05
CA VAL A 83 9.26 8.76 -25.28
C VAL A 83 8.96 7.87 -24.08
N THR A 84 7.87 8.15 -23.38
CA THR A 84 7.37 7.29 -22.31
C THR A 84 6.41 6.27 -22.91
N ASN A 85 6.61 5.00 -22.59
CA ASN A 85 5.71 3.91 -22.98
C ASN A 85 5.09 3.34 -21.71
N GLU A 86 3.89 3.81 -21.40
CA GLU A 86 3.11 3.34 -20.25
C GLU A 86 2.01 2.38 -20.71
N PRO A 87 1.62 1.39 -19.90
CA PRO A 87 0.44 0.59 -20.18
C PRO A 87 -0.77 1.49 -20.43
N PRO A 88 -1.65 1.14 -21.38
CA PRO A 88 -2.82 1.97 -21.66
C PRO A 88 -3.71 2.03 -20.43
N ALA A 89 -4.11 3.24 -20.03
CA ALA A 89 -4.98 3.46 -18.89
C ALA A 89 -6.44 3.12 -19.23
N GLY A 90 -7.08 2.40 -18.32
CA GLY A 90 -8.48 2.01 -18.39
C GLY A 90 -8.69 0.58 -18.91
N LEU A 91 -9.77 -0.04 -18.43
CA LEU A 91 -10.15 -1.43 -18.71
C LEU A 91 -10.35 -1.66 -20.21
N LYS A 92 -11.05 -0.73 -20.87
CA LYS A 92 -11.29 -0.76 -22.32
C LYS A 92 -9.98 -0.81 -23.11
N ALA A 93 -9.04 0.06 -22.79
CA ALA A 93 -7.80 0.19 -23.54
C ALA A 93 -6.86 -1.00 -23.27
N GLY A 94 -6.81 -1.48 -22.01
CA GLY A 94 -6.09 -2.70 -21.64
C GLY A 94 -6.62 -3.94 -22.35
N LEU A 95 -7.94 -4.12 -22.38
CA LEU A 95 -8.59 -5.25 -23.03
C LEU A 95 -8.44 -5.19 -24.55
N LEU A 96 -8.63 -4.02 -25.16
CA LEU A 96 -8.43 -3.85 -26.60
C LEU A 96 -6.99 -4.18 -27.01
N ARG A 97 -5.99 -3.74 -26.22
CA ARG A 97 -4.59 -4.11 -26.46
C ARG A 97 -4.40 -5.63 -26.45
N SER A 98 -5.02 -6.37 -25.54
CA SER A 98 -4.98 -7.84 -25.52
C SER A 98 -5.53 -8.44 -26.81
N PHE A 99 -6.66 -7.93 -27.32
CA PHE A 99 -7.31 -8.36 -28.57
C PHE A 99 -6.73 -7.75 -29.86
N THR A 100 -5.66 -6.96 -29.75
CA THR A 100 -4.90 -6.45 -30.91
C THR A 100 -3.50 -7.07 -30.98
N VAL A 101 -2.87 -7.32 -29.83
CA VAL A 101 -1.46 -7.73 -29.77
C VAL A 101 -1.30 -9.22 -29.49
N LEU A 102 -2.17 -9.80 -28.66
CA LEU A 102 -1.95 -11.14 -28.08
C LEU A 102 -2.97 -12.17 -28.52
N VAL A 103 -4.20 -11.78 -28.77
CA VAL A 103 -5.27 -12.65 -29.29
C VAL A 103 -5.47 -12.33 -30.76
N ASP A 104 -5.16 -13.29 -31.62
CA ASP A 104 -5.44 -13.29 -33.05
C ASP A 104 -6.61 -14.23 -33.37
N GLN A 105 -7.03 -14.25 -34.64
CA GLN A 105 -8.11 -15.12 -35.11
C GLN A 105 -7.77 -16.60 -34.87
N ASP A 106 -6.51 -16.99 -35.12
CA ASP A 106 -6.02 -18.35 -34.91
C ASP A 106 -6.19 -18.83 -33.47
N LYS A 107 -5.97 -17.95 -32.47
CA LYS A 107 -6.22 -18.28 -31.06
C LYS A 107 -7.70 -18.39 -30.73
N LEU A 108 -8.56 -17.54 -31.31
CA LEU A 108 -10.01 -17.62 -31.10
C LEU A 108 -10.58 -18.95 -31.62
N ASP A 109 -10.12 -19.40 -32.78
CA ASP A 109 -10.63 -20.60 -33.46
C ASP A 109 -9.91 -21.89 -33.10
N ARG A 110 -8.95 -21.81 -32.16
CA ARG A 110 -8.11 -22.93 -31.76
C ARG A 110 -8.89 -24.11 -31.20
N LEU A 111 -10.00 -23.83 -30.50
CA LEU A 111 -10.93 -24.81 -29.98
C LEU A 111 -12.35 -24.39 -30.37
N GLU A 112 -13.12 -25.33 -30.94
CA GLU A 112 -14.50 -25.08 -31.38
C GLU A 112 -15.49 -24.88 -30.21
N SER A 113 -15.09 -25.27 -28.99
CA SER A 113 -15.92 -25.17 -27.79
C SER A 113 -16.23 -23.71 -27.42
N SER A 114 -17.51 -23.39 -27.20
CA SER A 114 -17.92 -22.06 -26.71
C SER A 114 -17.28 -21.72 -25.35
N SER A 115 -16.96 -22.73 -24.54
CA SER A 115 -16.27 -22.57 -23.26
C SER A 115 -14.86 -21.98 -23.42
N TRP A 116 -14.17 -22.25 -24.55
CA TRP A 116 -12.83 -21.71 -24.81
C TRP A 116 -12.87 -20.19 -24.99
N ARG A 117 -13.75 -19.69 -25.86
CA ARG A 117 -13.89 -18.24 -26.14
C ARG A 117 -14.27 -17.46 -24.88
N SER A 118 -15.20 -18.00 -24.08
CA SER A 118 -15.59 -17.42 -22.79
C SER A 118 -14.43 -17.35 -21.79
N LEU A 119 -13.66 -18.44 -21.65
CA LEU A 119 -12.50 -18.48 -20.75
C LEU A 119 -11.35 -17.59 -21.23
N LEU A 120 -11.09 -17.55 -22.53
CA LEU A 120 -10.10 -16.66 -23.15
C LEU A 120 -10.43 -15.21 -22.84
N PHE A 121 -11.68 -14.79 -23.11
CA PHE A 121 -12.13 -13.44 -22.79
C PHE A 121 -12.01 -13.14 -21.30
N THR A 122 -12.39 -14.10 -20.44
CA THR A 122 -12.33 -13.96 -18.97
C THR A 122 -10.90 -13.76 -18.47
N VAL A 123 -9.91 -14.48 -19.02
CA VAL A 123 -8.50 -14.29 -18.67
C VAL A 123 -7.99 -12.93 -19.12
N CYS A 124 -8.35 -12.49 -20.33
CA CYS A 124 -7.99 -11.16 -20.82
C CYS A 124 -8.64 -10.04 -19.99
N PHE A 125 -9.90 -10.23 -19.59
CA PHE A 125 -10.62 -9.31 -18.72
C PHE A 125 -9.99 -9.26 -17.33
N LEU A 126 -9.69 -10.42 -16.72
CA LEU A 126 -9.00 -10.51 -15.44
C LEU A 126 -7.66 -9.78 -15.49
N HIS A 127 -6.86 -10.02 -16.54
CA HIS A 127 -5.57 -9.35 -16.71
C HIS A 127 -5.72 -7.82 -16.72
N ALA A 128 -6.68 -7.30 -17.50
CA ALA A 128 -6.93 -5.87 -17.56
C ALA A 128 -7.40 -5.30 -16.21
N VAL A 129 -8.27 -6.02 -15.48
CA VAL A 129 -8.72 -5.63 -14.13
C VAL A 129 -7.57 -5.57 -13.14
N VAL A 130 -6.73 -6.59 -13.06
CA VAL A 130 -5.66 -6.61 -12.05
C VAL A 130 -4.56 -5.61 -12.33
N VAL A 131 -4.28 -5.32 -13.61
CA VAL A 131 -3.36 -4.24 -14.00
C VAL A 131 -3.93 -2.88 -13.58
N GLU A 132 -5.19 -2.59 -13.91
CA GLU A 132 -5.83 -1.32 -13.57
C GLU A 132 -6.03 -1.14 -12.06
N ARG A 133 -6.36 -2.20 -11.33
CA ARG A 133 -6.60 -2.14 -9.88
C ARG A 133 -5.39 -1.65 -9.10
N ARG A 134 -4.16 -1.81 -9.62
CA ARG A 134 -2.93 -1.30 -8.98
C ARG A 134 -2.95 0.21 -8.74
N LYS A 135 -3.69 0.98 -9.56
CA LYS A 135 -3.75 2.46 -9.43
C LYS A 135 -4.35 2.92 -8.10
N PHE A 136 -5.17 2.08 -7.46
CA PHE A 136 -5.76 2.39 -6.15
C PHE A 136 -4.80 2.18 -4.97
N GLY A 137 -3.53 1.84 -5.23
CA GLY A 137 -2.51 1.64 -4.21
C GLY A 137 -2.91 0.52 -3.22
N PRO A 138 -2.69 0.69 -1.90
CA PRO A 138 -2.95 -0.36 -0.90
C PRO A 138 -4.39 -0.86 -0.80
N LEU A 139 -5.38 -0.13 -1.32
CA LEU A 139 -6.77 -0.62 -1.43
C LEU A 139 -6.94 -1.61 -2.59
N GLY A 140 -6.15 -1.40 -3.65
CA GLY A 140 -6.05 -2.27 -4.81
C GLY A 140 -5.19 -3.49 -4.53
N PHE A 141 -3.89 -3.27 -4.36
CA PHE A 141 -2.88 -4.25 -3.95
C PHE A 141 -1.91 -3.58 -2.97
N SER A 142 -1.51 -4.30 -1.94
CA SER A 142 -0.55 -3.83 -0.93
C SER A 142 0.82 -3.52 -1.52
N VAL A 143 1.22 -4.32 -2.52
CA VAL A 143 2.45 -4.13 -3.31
C VAL A 143 2.11 -3.92 -4.80
N PRO A 144 2.76 -2.97 -5.50
CA PRO A 144 2.44 -2.68 -6.90
C PRO A 144 3.04 -3.71 -7.88
N TYR A 145 2.49 -4.93 -7.92
CA TYR A 145 2.97 -6.04 -8.77
C TYR A 145 2.89 -5.76 -10.26
N GLU A 146 3.97 -6.00 -11.00
CA GLU A 146 3.95 -5.89 -12.46
C GLU A 146 3.49 -7.20 -13.12
N PHE A 147 2.19 -7.30 -13.35
CA PHE A 147 1.61 -8.35 -14.19
C PHE A 147 1.81 -8.02 -15.67
N ASN A 148 2.24 -8.99 -16.46
CA ASN A 148 2.59 -8.79 -17.86
C ASN A 148 1.92 -9.79 -18.80
N ALA A 149 2.16 -9.61 -20.10
CA ALA A 149 1.63 -10.46 -21.16
C ALA A 149 2.07 -11.93 -21.03
N GLY A 150 3.21 -12.21 -20.39
CA GLY A 150 3.70 -13.56 -20.13
C GLY A 150 2.79 -14.34 -19.19
N ASP A 151 2.32 -13.69 -18.11
CA ASP A 151 1.41 -14.33 -17.13
C ASP A 151 0.06 -14.67 -17.76
N MET A 152 -0.45 -13.75 -18.59
CA MET A 152 -1.66 -13.96 -19.38
C MET A 152 -1.47 -15.08 -20.42
N GLY A 153 -0.37 -15.04 -21.18
CA GLY A 153 -0.06 -16.03 -22.20
C GLY A 153 0.13 -17.44 -21.65
N ALA A 154 0.76 -17.58 -20.48
CA ALA A 154 0.88 -18.84 -19.76
C ALA A 154 -0.50 -19.38 -19.36
N SER A 155 -1.38 -18.52 -18.83
CA SER A 155 -2.75 -18.89 -18.46
C SER A 155 -3.58 -19.37 -19.64
N LEU A 156 -3.51 -18.66 -20.78
CA LEU A 156 -4.20 -19.06 -22.01
C LEU A 156 -3.66 -20.38 -22.56
N SER A 157 -2.33 -20.57 -22.58
CA SER A 157 -1.69 -21.81 -23.06
C SER A 157 -2.06 -23.01 -22.19
N PHE A 158 -2.18 -22.81 -20.87
CA PHE A 158 -2.68 -23.83 -19.95
C PHE A 158 -4.13 -24.20 -20.25
N LEU A 159 -5.01 -23.20 -20.37
CA LEU A 159 -6.44 -23.41 -20.65
C LEU A 159 -6.66 -24.15 -21.97
N GLU A 160 -5.88 -23.81 -23.01
CA GLU A 160 -5.91 -24.49 -24.30
C GLU A 160 -5.65 -26.00 -24.13
N ARG A 161 -4.55 -26.37 -23.46
CA ARG A 161 -4.18 -27.78 -23.24
C ARG A 161 -5.17 -28.51 -22.34
N HIS A 162 -5.66 -27.82 -21.31
CA HIS A 162 -6.64 -28.37 -20.36
C HIS A 162 -7.95 -28.71 -21.07
N LEU A 163 -8.48 -27.78 -21.89
CA LEU A 163 -9.72 -27.99 -22.63
C LEU A 163 -9.57 -28.96 -23.80
N TYR A 164 -8.39 -29.05 -24.42
CA TYR A 164 -8.10 -30.07 -25.43
C TYR A 164 -8.19 -31.49 -24.85
N THR A 165 -7.74 -31.67 -23.61
CA THR A 165 -7.77 -32.98 -22.92
C THR A 165 -9.14 -33.27 -22.30
N SER A 166 -9.88 -32.24 -21.90
CA SER A 166 -11.20 -32.38 -21.26
C SER A 166 -12.11 -31.20 -21.63
N PRO A 167 -13.20 -31.43 -22.39
CA PRO A 167 -14.03 -30.35 -22.91
C PRO A 167 -14.77 -29.55 -21.84
N SER A 168 -14.95 -30.12 -20.63
CA SER A 168 -15.46 -29.42 -19.45
C SER A 168 -14.30 -28.95 -18.56
N PRO A 169 -14.20 -27.66 -18.22
CA PRO A 169 -13.13 -27.16 -17.34
C PRO A 169 -13.28 -27.70 -15.92
N SER A 170 -12.15 -28.08 -15.31
CA SER A 170 -12.09 -28.37 -13.88
C SER A 170 -11.89 -27.08 -13.12
N TRP A 171 -12.95 -26.51 -12.54
CA TRP A 171 -12.89 -25.19 -11.90
C TRP A 171 -11.84 -25.08 -10.81
N PRO A 172 -11.69 -26.02 -9.85
CA PRO A 172 -10.64 -25.94 -8.84
C PRO A 172 -9.23 -25.94 -9.44
N THR A 173 -9.02 -26.69 -10.53
CA THR A 173 -7.73 -26.73 -11.23
C THR A 173 -7.46 -25.40 -11.95
N VAL A 174 -8.45 -24.85 -12.64
CA VAL A 174 -8.32 -23.56 -13.34
C VAL A 174 -8.06 -22.43 -12.35
N GLN A 175 -8.84 -22.36 -11.26
CA GLN A 175 -8.68 -21.39 -10.19
C GLN A 175 -7.27 -21.47 -9.58
N TYR A 176 -6.81 -22.67 -9.23
CA TYR A 176 -5.48 -22.86 -8.65
C TYR A 176 -4.35 -22.48 -9.62
N MET A 177 -4.43 -22.91 -10.87
CA MET A 177 -3.38 -22.62 -11.86
C MET A 177 -3.27 -21.13 -12.18
N VAL A 178 -4.41 -20.43 -12.35
CA VAL A 178 -4.41 -18.99 -12.62
C VAL A 178 -3.99 -18.21 -11.36
N ALA A 179 -4.58 -18.52 -10.20
CA ALA A 179 -4.36 -17.76 -8.97
C ALA A 179 -2.99 -18.03 -8.32
N GLU A 180 -2.61 -19.28 -8.11
CA GLU A 180 -1.41 -19.64 -7.33
C GLU A 180 -0.15 -19.74 -8.18
N VAL A 181 -0.28 -20.27 -9.40
CA VAL A 181 0.88 -20.63 -10.22
C VAL A 181 1.26 -19.50 -11.17
N HIS A 182 0.36 -19.07 -12.06
CA HIS A 182 0.71 -18.10 -13.10
C HIS A 182 0.86 -16.68 -12.55
N TYR A 183 -0.17 -16.16 -11.87
CA TYR A 183 -0.13 -14.82 -11.28
C TYR A 183 0.45 -14.84 -9.86
N GLY A 184 0.10 -15.86 -9.07
CA GLY A 184 0.57 -16.04 -7.69
C GLY A 184 2.08 -16.20 -7.55
N GLY A 185 2.80 -16.60 -8.62
CA GLY A 185 4.26 -16.60 -8.63
C GLY A 185 4.90 -15.20 -8.48
N ARG A 186 4.16 -14.12 -8.80
CA ARG A 186 4.61 -12.73 -8.62
C ARG A 186 4.15 -12.11 -7.31
N ILE A 187 3.09 -12.65 -6.71
CA ILE A 187 2.45 -12.07 -5.53
C ILE A 187 3.22 -12.52 -4.28
N THR A 188 3.80 -11.55 -3.59
CA THR A 188 4.65 -11.76 -2.41
C THR A 188 3.89 -11.66 -1.08
N ASP A 189 2.80 -10.90 -1.05
CA ASP A 189 1.99 -10.66 0.16
C ASP A 189 0.82 -11.66 0.21
N GLU A 190 0.60 -12.30 1.37
CA GLU A 190 -0.43 -13.35 1.50
C GLU A 190 -1.85 -12.78 1.41
N LEU A 191 -2.08 -11.53 1.84
CA LEU A 191 -3.39 -10.89 1.77
C LEU A 191 -3.70 -10.43 0.34
N ASP A 192 -2.68 -10.00 -0.42
CA ASP A 192 -2.82 -9.77 -1.86
C ASP A 192 -3.05 -11.10 -2.62
N ARG A 193 -2.45 -12.20 -2.18
CA ARG A 193 -2.70 -13.54 -2.72
C ARG A 193 -4.14 -13.99 -2.46
N ARG A 194 -4.65 -13.75 -1.24
CA ARG A 194 -6.07 -13.95 -0.88
C ARG A 194 -7.00 -13.12 -1.77
N LEU A 195 -6.66 -11.87 -2.07
CA LEU A 195 -7.43 -11.03 -2.99
C LEU A 195 -7.43 -11.59 -4.42
N PHE A 196 -6.30 -12.04 -4.92
CA PHE A 196 -6.23 -12.60 -6.27
C PHE A 196 -7.03 -13.91 -6.39
N ARG A 197 -6.95 -14.79 -5.38
CA ARG A 197 -7.82 -15.98 -5.27
C ARG A 197 -9.30 -15.60 -5.31
N ALA A 198 -9.70 -14.55 -4.59
CA ALA A 198 -11.08 -14.07 -4.59
C ALA A 198 -11.60 -13.69 -6.00
N TYR A 199 -10.78 -13.08 -6.85
CA TYR A 199 -11.17 -12.86 -8.25
C TYR A 199 -11.40 -14.17 -9.01
N CYS A 200 -10.51 -15.14 -8.80
CA CYS A 200 -10.62 -16.43 -9.48
C CYS A 200 -11.84 -17.22 -9.00
N ASP A 201 -12.17 -17.14 -7.71
CA ASP A 201 -13.38 -17.76 -7.14
C ASP A 201 -14.65 -17.11 -7.70
N ALA A 202 -14.66 -15.77 -7.80
CA ALA A 202 -15.79 -15.00 -8.31
C ALA A 202 -16.07 -15.27 -9.80
N TRP A 203 -15.03 -15.44 -10.62
CA TRP A 203 -15.18 -15.47 -12.08
C TRP A 203 -14.95 -16.84 -12.73
N PHE A 204 -14.07 -17.70 -12.20
CA PHE A 204 -13.83 -19.04 -12.76
C PHE A 204 -14.64 -20.09 -12.01
N ASN A 205 -15.95 -20.11 -12.21
CA ASN A 205 -16.84 -21.10 -11.62
C ASN A 205 -17.96 -21.48 -12.62
N PRO A 206 -18.79 -22.51 -12.34
CA PRO A 206 -19.82 -22.96 -13.27
C PRO A 206 -20.78 -21.88 -13.77
N THR A 207 -20.99 -20.80 -13.01
CA THR A 207 -21.88 -19.71 -13.42
C THR A 207 -21.33 -18.90 -14.59
N LEU A 208 -20.01 -18.94 -14.83
CA LEU A 208 -19.34 -18.25 -15.94
C LEU A 208 -19.93 -18.62 -17.31
N LEU A 209 -20.28 -19.89 -17.51
CA LEU A 209 -20.84 -20.39 -18.77
C LEU A 209 -22.36 -20.20 -18.84
N GLY A 210 -22.97 -19.60 -17.82
CA GLY A 210 -24.40 -19.27 -17.80
C GLY A 210 -24.71 -18.00 -18.60
N SER A 211 -25.90 -17.95 -19.20
CA SER A 211 -26.36 -16.82 -20.03
C SER A 211 -26.57 -15.50 -19.27
N SER A 212 -26.61 -15.54 -17.94
CA SER A 212 -26.81 -14.38 -17.07
C SER A 212 -25.54 -13.92 -16.35
N PHE A 213 -24.37 -14.44 -16.71
CA PHE A 213 -23.11 -14.09 -16.04
C PHE A 213 -22.71 -12.63 -16.29
N SER A 214 -22.19 -11.97 -15.25
CA SER A 214 -21.60 -10.64 -15.34
C SER A 214 -20.37 -10.56 -14.45
N PHE A 215 -19.36 -9.80 -14.88
CA PHE A 215 -18.18 -9.49 -14.10
C PHE A 215 -18.44 -8.44 -13.01
N ASN A 216 -19.58 -7.75 -13.07
CA ASN A 216 -19.97 -6.77 -12.07
C ASN A 216 -20.17 -7.45 -10.70
N PRO A 217 -19.97 -6.70 -9.60
CA PRO A 217 -20.26 -7.21 -8.27
C PRO A 217 -21.74 -7.61 -8.15
N GLU A 218 -22.00 -8.66 -7.37
CA GLU A 218 -23.37 -9.19 -7.14
C GLU A 218 -24.31 -8.10 -6.61
N VAL A 219 -23.77 -7.17 -5.83
CA VAL A 219 -24.48 -6.03 -5.25
C VAL A 219 -23.99 -4.74 -5.93
N LYS A 220 -24.84 -4.18 -6.79
CA LYS A 220 -24.61 -2.88 -7.42
C LYS A 220 -24.89 -1.79 -6.39
N LEU A 221 -23.92 -0.90 -6.16
CA LEU A 221 -24.15 0.26 -5.32
C LEU A 221 -24.96 1.26 -6.17
N SER A 222 -26.27 1.34 -5.94
CA SER A 222 -27.05 2.42 -6.52
C SER A 222 -26.50 3.72 -5.95
N THR A 223 -25.91 4.57 -6.80
CA THR A 223 -25.50 5.91 -6.41
C THR A 223 -26.72 6.65 -5.88
N GLY A 224 -26.79 6.80 -4.55
CA GLY A 224 -27.82 7.61 -3.93
C GLY A 224 -27.73 9.03 -4.46
N GLY A 225 -28.78 9.49 -5.16
CA GLY A 225 -29.07 10.90 -5.32
C GLY A 225 -28.83 11.57 -6.68
N ALA A 226 -28.75 10.84 -7.80
CA ALA A 226 -28.89 11.47 -9.12
C ALA A 226 -29.91 10.72 -9.99
N THR A 227 -30.81 11.49 -10.60
CA THR A 227 -31.93 11.09 -11.45
C THR A 227 -31.61 10.01 -12.51
N PRO A 228 -32.60 9.22 -12.96
CA PRO A 228 -32.42 7.94 -13.66
C PRO A 228 -32.00 8.03 -15.14
N SER A 229 -31.44 9.16 -15.60
CA SER A 229 -31.09 9.34 -17.01
C SER A 229 -29.60 9.17 -17.33
N SER A 230 -28.74 8.85 -16.34
CA SER A 230 -27.31 8.57 -16.57
C SER A 230 -26.66 7.64 -15.52
N GLY A 231 -27.45 6.99 -14.66
CA GLY A 231 -26.99 6.31 -13.44
C GLY A 231 -26.94 4.77 -13.49
N GLN A 232 -27.01 4.15 -14.66
CA GLN A 232 -26.91 2.69 -14.77
C GLN A 232 -25.44 2.29 -14.97
N LEU A 233 -24.87 1.57 -13.99
CA LEU A 233 -23.54 0.95 -14.12
C LEU A 233 -23.51 0.11 -15.40
N PHE A 234 -22.47 0.34 -16.22
CA PHE A 234 -22.23 -0.48 -17.40
C PHE A 234 -22.12 -1.95 -16.98
N ASN A 235 -22.83 -2.82 -17.70
CA ASN A 235 -22.89 -4.23 -17.39
C ASN A 235 -21.82 -4.96 -18.21
N TYR A 236 -20.72 -5.31 -17.56
CA TYR A 236 -19.63 -6.07 -18.17
C TYR A 236 -20.04 -7.55 -18.20
N CYS A 237 -20.30 -8.06 -19.40
CA CYS A 237 -20.69 -9.44 -19.64
C CYS A 237 -19.74 -10.11 -20.64
N LEU A 238 -19.86 -11.42 -20.73
CA LEU A 238 -19.21 -12.16 -21.81
C LEU A 238 -19.80 -11.73 -23.17
N PRO A 239 -18.97 -11.69 -24.22
CA PRO A 239 -19.45 -11.59 -25.60
C PRO A 239 -20.43 -12.72 -25.94
N ASP A 240 -21.33 -12.48 -26.90
CA ASP A 240 -22.23 -13.54 -27.36
C ASP A 240 -21.43 -14.72 -27.90
N SER A 241 -21.84 -15.94 -27.56
CA SER A 241 -21.32 -17.18 -28.10
C SER A 241 -21.32 -17.25 -29.63
N SER A 242 -22.17 -16.47 -30.31
CA SER A 242 -22.18 -16.37 -31.77
C SER A 242 -21.04 -15.53 -32.35
N MET A 243 -20.33 -14.73 -31.53
CA MET A 243 -19.21 -13.91 -32.00
C MET A 243 -17.97 -14.79 -32.22
N ALA A 244 -17.56 -14.90 -33.49
CA ALA A 244 -16.45 -15.73 -33.92
C ALA A 244 -15.26 -14.91 -34.44
N GLU A 245 -15.51 -13.70 -34.93
CA GLU A 245 -14.47 -12.88 -35.59
C GLU A 245 -13.81 -11.91 -34.62
N ILE A 246 -12.48 -11.78 -34.71
CA ILE A 246 -11.69 -10.89 -33.83
C ILE A 246 -12.18 -9.44 -33.87
N GLU A 247 -12.62 -8.96 -35.03
CA GLU A 247 -13.14 -7.61 -35.19
C GLU A 247 -14.46 -7.38 -34.42
N GLU A 248 -15.27 -8.43 -34.22
CA GLU A 248 -16.49 -8.36 -33.42
C GLU A 248 -16.16 -8.15 -31.95
N TYR A 249 -15.15 -8.86 -31.43
CA TYR A 249 -14.63 -8.64 -30.08
C TYR A 249 -14.08 -7.23 -29.92
N GLN A 250 -13.30 -6.74 -30.89
CA GLN A 250 -12.77 -5.38 -30.87
C GLN A 250 -13.89 -4.32 -30.87
N ARG A 251 -14.94 -4.50 -31.68
CA ARG A 251 -16.12 -3.62 -31.71
C ARG A 251 -16.93 -3.70 -30.40
N TYR A 252 -17.11 -4.88 -29.83
CA TYR A 252 -17.76 -5.07 -28.54
C TYR A 252 -17.02 -4.34 -27.41
N ILE A 253 -15.70 -4.52 -27.33
CA ILE A 253 -14.83 -3.84 -26.35
C ILE A 253 -14.81 -2.33 -26.60
N ALA A 254 -14.89 -1.89 -27.86
CA ALA A 254 -14.99 -0.47 -28.20
C ALA A 254 -16.27 0.18 -27.64
N GLY A 255 -17.33 -0.60 -27.37
CA GLY A 255 -18.55 -0.15 -26.70
C GLY A 255 -18.41 0.11 -25.20
N PHE A 256 -17.30 -0.27 -24.57
CA PHE A 256 -17.08 -0.05 -23.13
C PHE A 256 -16.92 1.45 -22.81
N PRO A 257 -17.26 1.88 -21.58
CA PRO A 257 -17.05 3.26 -21.16
C PRO A 257 -15.56 3.64 -21.18
N SER A 258 -15.27 4.92 -21.39
CA SER A 258 -13.90 5.45 -21.32
C SER A 258 -13.41 5.63 -19.89
N VAL A 259 -14.34 5.82 -18.95
CA VAL A 259 -14.06 5.96 -17.52
C VAL A 259 -14.72 4.79 -16.80
N ASP A 260 -13.90 3.96 -16.17
CA ASP A 260 -14.37 2.79 -15.44
C ASP A 260 -14.83 3.16 -14.03
N SER A 261 -15.97 2.61 -13.61
CA SER A 261 -16.38 2.69 -12.20
C SER A 261 -15.51 1.78 -11.35
N PRO A 262 -15.05 2.20 -10.15
CA PRO A 262 -14.30 1.34 -9.22
C PRO A 262 -14.99 0.00 -8.91
N GLU A 263 -16.32 -0.05 -9.04
CA GLU A 263 -17.12 -1.25 -8.81
C GLU A 263 -16.78 -2.41 -9.74
N VAL A 264 -16.31 -2.16 -10.98
CA VAL A 264 -15.88 -3.25 -11.88
C VAL A 264 -14.66 -3.98 -11.32
N PHE A 265 -13.83 -3.28 -10.55
CA PHE A 265 -12.73 -3.86 -9.82
C PHE A 265 -13.18 -4.36 -8.45
N GLY A 266 -14.47 -4.45 -8.14
CA GLY A 266 -14.95 -4.85 -6.82
C GLY A 266 -14.72 -3.83 -5.70
N LEU A 267 -14.34 -2.58 -6.02
CA LEU A 267 -14.11 -1.52 -5.03
C LEU A 267 -15.35 -0.62 -4.84
N HIS A 268 -15.43 0.05 -3.69
CA HIS A 268 -16.42 1.09 -3.45
C HIS A 268 -16.08 2.36 -4.27
N PRO A 269 -17.06 3.17 -4.75
CA PRO A 269 -16.81 4.40 -5.50
C PRO A 269 -15.89 5.43 -4.80
N ASN A 270 -15.80 5.40 -3.47
CA ASN A 270 -14.86 6.21 -2.70
C ASN A 270 -13.39 5.96 -3.09
N ALA A 271 -13.06 4.80 -3.68
CA ALA A 271 -11.73 4.49 -4.16
C ALA A 271 -11.26 5.48 -5.25
N ASP A 272 -12.17 5.94 -6.12
CA ASP A 272 -11.84 6.95 -7.13
C ASP A 272 -11.47 8.28 -6.47
N LEU A 273 -12.21 8.71 -5.43
CA LEU A 273 -11.89 9.91 -4.68
C LEU A 273 -10.47 9.84 -4.09
N THR A 274 -10.12 8.71 -3.45
CA THR A 274 -8.77 8.50 -2.90
C THR A 274 -7.70 8.55 -3.98
N TYR A 275 -7.94 7.92 -5.13
CA TYR A 275 -7.03 7.94 -6.27
C TYR A 275 -6.81 9.37 -6.80
N ARG A 276 -7.89 10.13 -7.01
CA ARG A 276 -7.83 11.52 -7.47
C ARG A 276 -7.11 12.45 -6.49
N VAL A 277 -7.35 12.29 -5.18
CA VAL A 277 -6.63 13.06 -4.16
C VAL A 277 -5.12 12.79 -4.26
N LYS A 278 -4.71 11.53 -4.43
CA LYS A 278 -3.28 11.17 -4.58
C LYS A 278 -2.66 11.76 -5.85
N GLU A 279 -3.33 11.68 -7.00
CA GLU A 279 -2.86 12.31 -8.25
C GLU A 279 -2.67 13.81 -8.07
N VAL A 280 -3.66 14.49 -7.47
CA VAL A 280 -3.59 15.94 -7.24
C VAL A 280 -2.47 16.30 -6.26
N SER A 281 -2.31 15.56 -5.17
CA SER A 281 -1.22 15.79 -4.22
C SER A 281 0.16 15.58 -4.86
N ALA A 282 0.33 14.56 -5.70
CA ALA A 282 1.57 14.33 -6.44
C ALA A 282 1.86 15.48 -7.42
N LEU A 283 0.84 15.91 -8.19
CA LEU A 283 0.95 17.04 -9.11
C LEU A 283 1.33 18.33 -8.38
N LEU A 284 0.65 18.66 -7.28
CA LEU A 284 0.96 19.84 -6.47
C LEU A 284 2.37 19.75 -5.88
N GLY A 285 2.81 18.57 -5.44
CA GLY A 285 4.18 18.32 -5.00
C GLY A 285 5.20 18.66 -6.09
N THR A 286 4.99 18.16 -7.31
CA THR A 286 5.86 18.47 -8.47
C THR A 286 5.86 19.97 -8.79
N ILE A 287 4.71 20.64 -8.68
CA ILE A 287 4.62 22.10 -8.87
C ILE A 287 5.46 22.83 -7.81
N VAL A 288 5.39 22.43 -6.55
CA VAL A 288 6.21 23.02 -5.48
C VAL A 288 7.70 22.77 -5.73
N ASP A 289 8.09 21.56 -6.12
CA ASP A 289 9.49 21.19 -6.37
C ASP A 289 10.11 21.93 -7.57
N THR A 290 9.27 22.45 -8.48
CA THR A 290 9.69 23.22 -9.67
C THR A 290 9.65 24.73 -9.47
N GLN A 291 9.16 25.22 -8.32
CA GLN A 291 9.18 26.64 -8.02
C GLN A 291 10.62 27.12 -7.80
N PRO A 292 11.00 28.30 -8.32
CA PRO A 292 12.33 28.85 -8.09
C PRO A 292 12.53 29.15 -6.60
N THR A 293 13.49 28.47 -5.99
CA THR A 293 13.89 28.69 -4.58
C THR A 293 14.50 30.07 -4.35
N ASP A 294 14.98 30.71 -5.42
CA ASP A 294 15.63 32.03 -5.44
C ASP A 294 14.68 33.15 -5.87
N ALA A 295 13.48 33.19 -5.29
CA ALA A 295 12.77 34.47 -5.19
C ALA A 295 13.42 35.29 -4.06
N GLU A 296 14.68 35.71 -4.25
CA GLU A 296 15.18 36.87 -3.55
C GLU A 296 14.25 38.03 -3.92
N SER A 297 13.44 38.43 -2.94
CA SER A 297 12.61 39.62 -2.99
C SER A 297 13.53 40.83 -3.16
N SER A 298 13.88 41.14 -4.41
CA SER A 298 14.45 42.43 -4.78
C SER A 298 13.38 43.48 -4.52
N GLY A 299 13.52 44.16 -3.38
CA GLY A 299 12.87 45.44 -3.09
C GLY A 299 11.48 45.36 -2.45
N THR A 300 11.43 45.21 -1.12
CA THR A 300 10.58 46.04 -0.26
C THR A 300 11.09 46.01 1.19
N THR A 301 11.21 47.19 1.78
CA THR A 301 11.82 47.55 3.08
C THR A 301 11.00 47.12 4.31
N THR A 302 10.30 45.99 4.26
CA THR A 302 9.77 45.33 5.46
C THR A 302 10.74 44.23 5.85
N LYS A 303 11.20 44.20 7.11
CA LYS A 303 11.95 43.08 7.69
C LYS A 303 11.12 41.80 7.55
N SER A 304 11.21 41.13 6.42
CA SER A 304 10.73 39.77 6.28
C SER A 304 11.70 38.91 7.07
N GLU A 305 11.17 38.10 8.00
CA GLU A 305 11.96 37.16 8.77
C GLU A 305 12.78 36.30 7.79
N THR A 306 14.07 36.16 8.07
CA THR A 306 14.92 35.28 7.27
C THR A 306 14.45 33.83 7.45
N LYS A 307 14.69 32.98 6.44
CA LYS A 307 14.36 31.56 6.52
C LYS A 307 14.93 30.90 7.78
N GLU A 308 16.13 31.29 8.20
CA GLU A 308 16.78 30.80 9.40
C GLU A 308 16.08 31.26 10.69
N GLU A 309 15.60 32.51 10.74
CA GLU A 309 14.81 33.03 11.86
C GLU A 309 13.47 32.27 12.01
N ILE A 310 12.80 31.96 10.91
CA ILE A 310 11.57 31.16 10.89
C ILE A 310 11.85 29.75 11.43
N ILE A 311 12.92 29.10 10.96
CA ILE A 311 13.31 27.76 11.43
C ILE A 311 13.63 27.79 12.92
N GLN A 312 14.38 28.81 13.37
CA GLN A 312 14.70 29.03 14.78
C GLN A 312 13.44 29.18 15.65
N GLN A 313 12.45 29.94 15.19
CA GLN A 313 11.18 30.12 15.88
C GLN A 313 10.41 28.80 15.97
N LYS A 314 10.28 28.07 14.86
CA LYS A 314 9.65 26.74 14.84
C LYS A 314 10.35 25.75 15.78
N ILE A 315 11.68 25.73 15.81
CA ILE A 315 12.43 24.85 16.72
C ILE A 315 12.12 25.19 18.19
N ARG A 316 12.02 26.48 18.55
CA ARG A 316 11.66 26.90 19.90
C ARG A 316 10.26 26.41 20.29
N GLU A 317 9.29 26.56 19.40
CA GLU A 317 7.91 26.10 19.61
C GLU A 317 7.86 24.57 19.78
N LEU A 318 8.57 23.82 18.93
CA LEU A 318 8.66 22.36 19.03
C LEU A 318 9.30 21.92 20.35
N LEU A 319 10.42 22.54 20.75
CA LEU A 319 11.07 22.23 22.03
C LEU A 319 10.18 22.53 23.23
N ALA A 320 9.36 23.59 23.16
CA ALA A 320 8.40 23.93 24.20
C ALA A 320 7.20 22.95 24.24
N ALA A 321 6.78 22.44 23.09
CA ALA A 321 5.68 21.47 22.98
C ALA A 321 6.08 20.05 23.44
N LEU A 322 7.36 19.69 23.40
CA LEU A 322 7.81 18.38 23.87
C LEU A 322 7.43 18.15 25.35
N PRO A 323 7.00 16.93 25.73
CA PRO A 323 6.58 16.64 27.09
C PRO A 323 7.64 16.99 28.13
N THR A 324 7.38 18.00 28.96
CA THR A 324 8.30 18.40 30.04
C THR A 324 8.42 17.28 31.05
N GLY A 325 9.65 16.84 31.35
CA GLY A 325 9.88 15.70 32.24
C GLY A 325 9.61 14.33 31.60
N GLY A 326 9.25 14.26 30.31
CA GLY A 326 8.93 12.99 29.64
C GLY A 326 10.10 12.00 29.64
N GLU A 327 11.32 12.49 29.46
CA GLU A 327 12.51 11.64 29.53
C GLU A 327 12.71 11.05 30.93
N GLN A 328 12.49 11.84 31.98
CA GLN A 328 12.58 11.41 33.38
C GLN A 328 11.45 10.44 33.74
N ALA A 329 10.23 10.71 33.28
CA ALA A 329 9.06 9.85 33.52
C ALA A 329 9.21 8.46 32.89
N LEU A 330 9.95 8.36 31.78
CA LEU A 330 10.25 7.11 31.09
C LEU A 330 11.64 6.55 31.44
N SER A 331 12.27 7.02 32.53
CA SER A 331 13.61 6.57 32.93
C SER A 331 13.61 5.18 33.56
N GLU A 332 14.77 4.55 33.62
CA GLU A 332 14.92 3.25 34.29
C GLU A 332 14.62 3.35 35.79
N GLU A 333 14.92 4.50 36.42
CA GLU A 333 14.57 4.77 37.80
C GLU A 333 13.06 4.88 38.01
N ALA A 334 12.35 5.60 37.13
CA ALA A 334 10.89 5.72 37.19
C ALA A 334 10.20 4.37 36.94
N LEU A 335 10.73 3.57 36.02
CA LEU A 335 10.31 2.19 35.77
C LEU A 335 10.52 1.31 37.02
N ALA A 336 11.71 1.33 37.61
CA ALA A 336 12.02 0.60 38.83
C ALA A 336 11.15 1.03 40.01
N GLN A 337 10.87 2.33 40.13
CA GLN A 337 9.99 2.88 41.16
C GLN A 337 8.54 2.39 40.99
N SER A 338 8.02 2.37 39.77
CA SER A 338 6.65 1.90 39.45
C SER A 338 6.49 0.40 39.73
N LEU A 339 7.54 -0.38 39.51
CA LEU A 339 7.60 -1.80 39.87
C LEU A 339 7.64 -2.00 41.40
N ARG A 340 8.43 -1.18 42.11
CA ARG A 340 8.58 -1.26 43.59
C ARG A 340 7.33 -0.78 44.33
N SER A 341 6.65 0.25 43.82
CA SER A 341 5.46 0.85 44.44
C SER A 341 4.22 -0.04 44.37
N LYS A 342 4.32 -1.24 43.75
CA LYS A 342 3.22 -2.19 43.47
C LYS A 342 2.10 -1.62 42.60
N VAL A 343 2.24 -0.41 42.04
CA VAL A 343 1.30 0.17 41.07
C VAL A 343 1.09 -0.76 39.88
N LEU A 344 2.18 -1.40 39.41
CA LEU A 344 2.14 -2.30 38.26
C LEU A 344 1.72 -3.74 38.58
N GLY A 345 1.52 -4.15 39.84
CA GLY A 345 1.09 -5.49 40.24
C GLY A 345 2.01 -6.65 39.77
N GLY A 346 2.29 -7.67 40.60
CA GLY A 346 3.04 -8.86 40.15
C GLY A 346 4.48 -8.65 39.62
N GLY A 347 4.98 -7.41 39.53
CA GLY A 347 6.33 -7.09 39.07
C GLY A 347 6.59 -7.44 37.60
N LEU A 348 7.85 -7.72 37.28
CA LEU A 348 8.31 -8.10 35.92
C LEU A 348 7.90 -9.52 35.51
N GLU A 349 7.31 -10.30 36.43
CA GLU A 349 6.78 -11.62 36.08
C GLU A 349 5.56 -11.48 35.15
N LEU A 350 4.82 -10.37 35.20
CA LEU A 350 3.71 -10.13 34.27
C LEU A 350 4.23 -9.72 32.88
N PRO A 351 3.85 -10.44 31.80
CA PRO A 351 4.31 -10.15 30.44
C PRO A 351 4.06 -8.70 29.99
N LEU A 352 2.90 -8.13 30.33
CA LEU A 352 2.55 -6.75 29.97
C LEU A 352 3.43 -5.70 30.66
N ASN A 353 3.91 -5.98 31.88
CA ASN A 353 4.84 -5.08 32.57
C ASN A 353 6.22 -5.10 31.90
N LEU A 354 6.69 -6.29 31.48
CA LEU A 354 7.92 -6.41 30.72
C LEU A 354 7.83 -5.66 29.38
N PHE A 355 6.71 -5.81 28.67
CA PHE A 355 6.43 -5.06 27.45
C PHE A 355 6.44 -3.54 27.67
N LEU A 356 5.74 -3.05 28.70
CA LEU A 356 5.74 -1.63 29.07
C LEU A 356 7.16 -1.10 29.30
N CYS A 357 8.02 -1.85 29.99
CA CYS A 357 9.42 -1.45 30.19
C CYS A 357 10.20 -1.32 28.87
N GLN A 358 9.96 -2.22 27.91
CA GLN A 358 10.62 -2.17 26.60
C GLN A 358 10.12 -0.96 25.78
N GLU A 359 8.81 -0.72 25.77
CA GLU A 359 8.22 0.43 25.08
C GLU A 359 8.67 1.78 25.67
N ALA A 360 8.72 1.89 27.00
CA ALA A 360 9.18 3.11 27.66
C ALA A 360 10.64 3.44 27.28
N ARG A 361 11.51 2.43 27.21
CA ARG A 361 12.91 2.59 26.75
C ARG A 361 12.96 3.02 25.28
N ALA A 362 12.20 2.37 24.40
CA ALA A 362 12.14 2.70 22.97
C ALA A 362 11.70 4.16 22.75
N LEU A 363 10.59 4.57 23.37
CA LEU A 363 10.06 5.91 23.23
C LEU A 363 10.99 6.98 23.82
N ARG A 364 11.65 6.67 24.95
CA ARG A 364 12.66 7.55 25.54
C ARG A 364 13.84 7.80 24.59
N MET A 365 14.28 6.77 23.84
CA MET A 365 15.35 6.94 22.84
C MET A 365 14.90 7.87 21.71
N VAL A 366 13.68 7.70 21.19
CA VAL A 366 13.12 8.60 20.17
C VAL A 366 13.04 10.04 20.69
N LEU A 367 12.49 10.25 21.89
CA LEU A 367 12.37 11.57 22.51
C LEU A 367 13.73 12.27 22.69
N LYS A 368 14.75 11.53 23.17
CA LYS A 368 16.12 12.03 23.30
C LYS A 368 16.71 12.43 21.96
N ASN A 369 16.55 11.60 20.94
CA ASN A 369 17.07 11.87 19.60
C ASN A 369 16.45 13.13 19.00
N VAL A 370 15.12 13.30 19.11
CA VAL A 370 14.41 14.50 18.66
C VAL A 370 14.91 15.75 19.38
N ARG A 371 14.95 15.70 20.72
CA ARG A 371 15.41 16.85 21.53
C ARG A 371 16.84 17.23 21.20
N ALA A 372 17.75 16.26 21.09
CA ALA A 372 19.13 16.48 20.73
C ALA A 372 19.28 17.05 19.30
N SER A 373 18.51 16.52 18.35
CA SER A 373 18.48 17.00 16.96
C SER A 373 18.00 18.45 16.87
N LEU A 374 16.92 18.80 17.56
CA LEU A 374 16.38 20.17 17.62
C LEU A 374 17.40 21.15 18.24
N VAL A 375 17.95 20.83 19.41
CA VAL A 375 18.94 21.68 20.08
C VAL A 375 20.20 21.84 19.24
N LYS A 376 20.70 20.77 18.62
CA LYS A 376 21.91 20.83 17.79
C LYS A 376 21.67 21.68 16.53
N THR A 377 20.50 21.56 15.90
CA THR A 377 20.12 22.39 14.75
C THR A 377 20.00 23.86 15.15
N GLN A 378 19.39 24.14 16.32
CA GLN A 378 19.28 25.48 16.88
C GLN A 378 20.66 26.14 17.09
N ARG A 379 21.60 25.40 17.69
CA ARG A 379 22.96 25.89 17.96
C ARG A 379 23.77 26.07 16.68
N ALA A 380 23.58 25.20 15.68
CA ALA A 380 24.24 25.33 14.39
C ALA A 380 23.78 26.57 13.62
N LEU A 381 22.46 26.86 13.63
CA LEU A 381 21.91 28.09 13.05
C LEU A 381 22.34 29.35 13.82
N ALA A 382 22.66 29.23 15.11
CA ALA A 382 23.26 30.31 15.90
C ALA A 382 24.78 30.48 15.66
N GLY A 383 25.41 29.63 14.84
CA GLY A 383 26.85 29.66 14.57
C GLY A 383 27.72 29.04 15.67
N GLU A 384 27.14 28.42 16.70
CA GLU A 384 27.89 27.79 17.80
C GLU A 384 28.44 26.41 17.44
N VAL A 385 27.85 25.74 16.45
CA VAL A 385 28.22 24.40 15.99
C VAL A 385 28.30 24.41 14.47
N LEU A 386 29.20 23.60 13.90
CA LEU A 386 29.32 23.45 12.45
C LEU A 386 28.01 22.94 11.83
N LEU A 387 27.50 23.66 10.84
CA LEU A 387 26.32 23.30 10.06
C LEU A 387 26.63 22.18 9.07
N THR A 388 26.37 20.94 9.48
CA THR A 388 26.52 19.73 8.64
C THR A 388 25.33 19.55 7.68
N SER A 389 25.49 18.71 6.65
CA SER A 389 24.42 18.38 5.69
C SER A 389 23.15 17.86 6.37
N SER A 390 23.29 16.95 7.34
CA SER A 390 22.16 16.40 8.11
C SER A 390 21.41 17.46 8.94
N LEU A 391 22.12 18.47 9.47
CA LEU A 391 21.47 19.58 10.20
C LEU A 391 20.75 20.53 9.24
N ARG A 392 21.30 20.77 8.04
CA ARG A 392 20.61 21.52 6.98
C ARG A 392 19.34 20.82 6.55
N GLU A 393 19.40 19.51 6.32
CA GLU A 393 18.24 18.70 5.97
C GLU A 393 17.18 18.72 7.07
N THR A 394 17.59 18.65 8.34
CA THR A 394 16.66 18.78 9.48
C THR A 394 16.00 20.15 9.51
N GLY A 395 16.78 21.23 9.36
CA GLY A 395 16.24 22.60 9.31
C GLY A 395 15.28 22.82 8.15
N GLN A 396 15.62 22.28 6.96
CA GLN A 396 14.78 22.35 5.77
C GLN A 396 13.48 21.56 5.96
N ALA A 397 13.53 20.33 6.47
CA ALA A 397 12.33 19.55 6.75
C ALA A 397 11.39 20.27 7.73
N ILE A 398 11.93 20.90 8.78
CA ILE A 398 11.14 21.70 9.73
C ILE A 398 10.52 22.93 9.06
N PHE A 399 11.27 23.58 8.16
CA PHE A 399 10.75 24.70 7.37
C PHE A 399 9.56 24.25 6.51
N ASP A 400 9.70 23.12 5.82
CA ASP A 400 8.70 22.54 4.91
C ASP A 400 7.53 21.85 5.63
N GLY A 401 7.55 21.78 6.97
CA GLY A 401 6.52 21.08 7.75
C GLY A 401 6.56 19.55 7.60
N LYS A 402 7.68 19.01 7.13
CA LYS A 402 7.94 17.57 6.98
C LYS A 402 8.68 17.02 8.20
N VAL A 403 8.52 15.72 8.47
CA VAL A 403 9.26 15.05 9.53
C VAL A 403 10.73 14.87 9.08
N PRO A 404 11.72 15.32 9.86
CA PRO A 404 13.13 15.11 9.53
C PRO A 404 13.45 13.61 9.34
N PRO A 405 14.16 13.21 8.25
CA PRO A 405 14.46 11.81 7.99
C PRO A 405 15.22 11.11 9.13
N SER A 406 16.08 11.86 9.82
CA SER A 406 16.85 11.36 10.97
C SER A 406 15.98 10.91 12.15
N TRP A 407 14.74 11.39 12.26
CA TRP A 407 13.82 11.02 13.35
C TRP A 407 13.08 9.71 13.06
N VAL A 408 12.93 9.35 11.79
CA VAL A 408 12.21 8.16 11.32
C VAL A 408 13.14 7.05 10.81
N ALA A 409 14.46 7.27 10.83
CA ALA A 409 15.46 6.29 10.41
C ALA A 409 15.48 5.01 11.29
N ASN A 410 15.01 5.12 12.54
CA ASN A 410 14.93 4.00 13.46
C ASN A 410 13.54 3.38 13.42
N GLU A 411 13.45 2.05 13.35
CA GLU A 411 12.18 1.30 13.31
C GLU A 411 11.30 1.51 14.56
N GLN A 412 11.86 2.00 15.66
CA GLN A 412 11.07 2.37 16.85
C GLN A 412 10.25 3.67 16.66
N ALA A 413 10.58 4.49 15.67
CA ALA A 413 9.79 5.66 15.30
C ALA A 413 8.55 5.26 14.46
N TRP A 414 7.68 6.23 14.20
CA TRP A 414 6.48 6.03 13.39
C TRP A 414 6.37 7.02 12.25
N LEU A 415 5.51 6.67 11.29
CA LEU A 415 5.18 7.49 10.14
C LEU A 415 4.02 8.44 10.48
N ALA A 416 4.08 9.64 9.91
CA ALA A 416 2.99 10.62 9.92
C ALA A 416 3.14 11.53 8.71
N GLY A 417 2.01 12.00 8.16
CA GLY A 417 2.01 12.81 6.94
C GLY A 417 2.60 14.23 7.11
N THR A 418 2.65 14.75 8.34
CA THR A 418 3.19 16.09 8.63
C THR A 418 3.95 16.12 9.95
N LEU A 419 4.82 17.12 10.11
CA LEU A 419 5.54 17.37 11.36
C LEU A 419 4.59 17.59 12.55
N GLY A 420 3.48 18.31 12.35
CA GLY A 420 2.50 18.58 13.41
C GLY A 420 1.80 17.31 13.92
N LEU A 421 1.37 16.44 13.01
CA LEU A 421 0.78 15.14 13.35
C LEU A 421 1.81 14.25 14.06
N TRP A 422 3.05 14.26 13.60
CA TRP A 422 4.12 13.47 14.20
C TRP A 422 4.39 13.88 15.66
N VAL A 423 4.49 15.19 15.92
CA VAL A 423 4.76 15.74 17.26
C VAL A 423 3.58 15.51 18.20
N THR A 424 2.35 15.70 17.73
CA THR A 424 1.13 15.38 18.50
C THR A 424 1.14 13.89 18.88
N GLY A 425 1.44 13.02 17.91
CA GLY A 425 1.60 11.60 18.15
C GLY A 425 2.71 11.25 19.14
N LEU A 426 3.81 12.00 19.18
CA LEU A 426 4.88 11.82 20.19
C LEU A 426 4.35 12.13 21.60
N ILE A 427 3.61 13.23 21.73
CA ILE A 427 3.02 13.67 23.00
C ILE A 427 2.01 12.62 23.50
N ASP A 428 1.11 12.15 22.63
CA ASP A 428 0.08 11.17 22.99
C ASP A 428 0.69 9.83 23.43
N ARG A 429 1.76 9.38 22.75
CA ARG A 429 2.50 8.17 23.11
C ARG A 429 3.16 8.27 24.47
N VAL A 430 3.82 9.41 24.75
CA VAL A 430 4.43 9.66 26.06
C VAL A 430 3.34 9.68 27.14
N THR A 431 2.20 10.29 26.84
CA THR A 431 1.06 10.38 27.76
C THR A 431 0.50 9.00 28.09
N GLN A 432 0.29 8.15 27.08
CA GLN A 432 -0.17 6.77 27.27
C GLN A 432 0.76 5.96 28.16
N LEU A 433 2.06 5.91 27.86
CA LEU A 433 3.01 5.10 28.64
C LEU A 433 3.21 5.66 30.05
N ARG A 434 3.27 7.00 30.19
CA ARG A 434 3.38 7.66 31.49
C ARG A 434 2.16 7.37 32.37
N ALA A 435 0.95 7.48 31.81
CA ALA A 435 -0.27 7.17 32.55
C ALA A 435 -0.29 5.71 33.02
N TRP A 436 0.18 4.77 32.18
CA TRP A 436 0.29 3.36 32.56
C TRP A 436 1.30 3.15 33.70
N LEU A 437 2.46 3.80 33.66
CA LEU A 437 3.46 3.72 34.73
C LEU A 437 2.96 4.31 36.05
N GLU A 438 2.29 5.46 36.00
CA GLU A 438 1.86 6.19 37.21
C GLU A 438 0.57 5.62 37.83
N ARG A 439 -0.37 5.12 37.01
CA ARG A 439 -1.73 4.73 37.45
C ARG A 439 -2.01 3.23 37.34
N GLY A 440 -1.11 2.45 36.77
CA GLY A 440 -1.30 1.03 36.53
C GLY A 440 -2.02 0.74 35.20
N ARG A 441 -2.46 -0.51 35.03
CA ARG A 441 -3.04 -1.03 33.77
C ARG A 441 -4.23 -0.16 33.31
N PRO A 442 -4.18 0.43 32.09
CA PRO A 442 -5.29 1.22 31.57
C PRO A 442 -6.47 0.31 31.20
N PRO A 443 -7.70 0.86 31.18
CA PRO A 443 -8.91 0.09 30.86
C PRO A 443 -8.98 -0.31 29.37
N SER A 444 -8.29 0.43 28.49
CA SER A 444 -8.13 0.11 27.07
C SER A 444 -6.81 0.66 26.54
N PHE A 445 -6.37 0.16 25.37
CA PHE A 445 -5.07 0.45 24.78
C PHE A 445 -5.21 1.00 23.36
N TRP A 446 -4.43 2.03 23.04
CA TRP A 446 -4.26 2.53 21.68
C TRP A 446 -3.07 1.85 21.02
N LEU A 447 -3.34 0.94 20.07
CA LEU A 447 -2.29 0.14 19.41
C LEU A 447 -1.31 1.00 18.61
N ALA A 448 -1.78 2.08 17.97
CA ALA A 448 -0.91 2.97 17.19
C ALA A 448 0.13 3.67 18.08
N GLY A 449 -0.14 3.77 19.38
CA GLY A 449 0.74 4.39 20.36
C GLY A 449 2.00 3.55 20.68
N PHE A 450 2.00 2.26 20.39
CA PHE A 450 3.16 1.40 20.63
C PHE A 450 4.15 1.43 19.48
N SER A 451 5.44 1.28 19.79
CA SER A 451 6.47 1.05 18.77
C SER A 451 6.40 -0.38 18.20
N ASN A 452 6.02 -1.36 19.02
CA ASN A 452 5.85 -2.77 18.68
C ASN A 452 4.46 -3.32 19.11
N PRO A 453 3.38 -3.06 18.34
CA PRO A 453 2.04 -3.57 18.66
C PRO A 453 1.93 -5.10 18.60
N GLN A 454 2.75 -5.80 17.81
CA GLN A 454 2.78 -7.26 17.79
C GLN A 454 3.34 -7.81 19.11
N GLY A 455 4.41 -7.21 19.64
CA GLY A 455 4.96 -7.55 20.96
C GLY A 455 3.94 -7.37 22.08
N PHE A 456 3.09 -6.34 21.99
CA PHE A 456 1.96 -6.16 22.91
C PHE A 456 0.99 -7.35 22.87
N LEU A 457 0.56 -7.77 21.68
CA LEU A 457 -0.36 -8.90 21.53
C LEU A 457 0.25 -10.21 22.00
N THR A 458 1.55 -10.42 21.79
CA THR A 458 2.27 -11.58 22.34
C THR A 458 2.25 -11.57 23.87
N ALA A 459 2.44 -10.41 24.50
CA ALA A 459 2.32 -10.29 25.95
C ALA A 459 0.89 -10.58 26.46
N VAL A 460 -0.14 -10.14 25.73
CA VAL A 460 -1.55 -10.49 26.01
C VAL A 460 -1.77 -12.00 25.90
N ALA A 461 -1.24 -12.65 24.86
CA ALA A 461 -1.36 -14.09 24.67
C ALA A 461 -0.67 -14.88 25.78
N GLN A 462 0.52 -14.43 26.21
CA GLN A 462 1.23 -15.04 27.35
C GLN A 462 0.45 -14.88 28.66
N GLU A 463 -0.16 -13.72 28.90
CA GLU A 463 -0.98 -13.48 30.09
C GLU A 463 -2.20 -14.42 30.12
N SER A 464 -2.95 -14.51 29.01
CA SER A 464 -4.10 -15.43 28.88
C SER A 464 -3.68 -16.89 29.04
N THR A 465 -2.61 -17.32 28.38
CA THR A 465 -2.09 -18.70 28.50
C THR A 465 -1.72 -19.05 29.95
N ARG A 466 -1.11 -18.12 30.69
CA ARG A 466 -0.77 -18.30 32.11
C ARG A 466 -2.01 -18.32 33.01
N ALA A 467 -3.02 -17.52 32.70
CA ALA A 467 -4.29 -17.56 33.43
C ALA A 467 -4.99 -18.92 33.30
N HIS A 468 -4.84 -19.59 32.15
CA HIS A 468 -5.36 -20.93 31.88
C HIS A 468 -4.33 -22.06 32.09
N ALA A 469 -3.29 -21.85 32.91
CA ALA A 469 -2.27 -22.86 33.18
C ALA A 469 -2.86 -24.15 33.79
N SER A 470 -3.93 -24.05 34.59
CA SER A 470 -4.65 -25.22 35.14
C SER A 470 -5.30 -26.08 34.06
N GLU A 471 -5.64 -25.49 32.92
CA GLU A 471 -6.23 -26.17 31.75
C GLU A 471 -5.15 -26.68 30.77
N ARG A 472 -3.86 -26.52 31.11
CA ARG A 472 -2.71 -26.95 30.29
C ARG A 472 -2.66 -26.29 28.91
N TRP A 473 -3.05 -25.02 28.79
CA TRP A 473 -2.86 -24.28 27.55
C TRP A 473 -1.37 -24.08 27.28
N ALA A 474 -0.94 -24.36 26.05
CA ALA A 474 0.40 -24.05 25.55
C ALA A 474 0.36 -22.81 24.65
N LEU A 475 1.41 -21.99 24.68
CA LEU A 475 1.48 -20.75 23.89
C LEU A 475 1.41 -21.03 22.37
N ASP A 476 1.92 -22.17 21.92
CA ASP A 476 1.91 -22.56 20.51
C ASP A 476 0.52 -23.00 20.02
N ASP A 477 -0.38 -23.37 20.95
CA ASP A 477 -1.73 -23.84 20.64
C ASP A 477 -2.79 -22.73 20.66
N VAL A 478 -2.44 -21.55 21.16
CA VAL A 478 -3.36 -20.41 21.24
C VAL A 478 -3.32 -19.55 19.98
N VAL A 479 -4.48 -19.01 19.64
CA VAL A 479 -4.70 -18.07 18.54
C VAL A 479 -5.41 -16.84 19.06
N TYR A 480 -5.24 -15.71 18.39
CA TYR A 480 -5.99 -14.51 18.74
C TYR A 480 -7.48 -14.69 18.48
N TYR A 481 -8.26 -14.26 19.45
CA TYR A 481 -9.70 -14.15 19.40
C TYR A 481 -10.09 -12.70 19.65
N SER A 482 -11.04 -12.20 18.87
CA SER A 482 -11.46 -10.80 18.92
C SER A 482 -12.96 -10.66 18.77
N GLU A 483 -13.50 -9.63 19.41
CA GLU A 483 -14.92 -9.28 19.35
C GLU A 483 -15.08 -7.76 19.31
N VAL A 484 -15.96 -7.26 18.45
CA VAL A 484 -16.33 -5.84 18.45
C VAL A 484 -17.29 -5.59 19.62
N THR A 485 -16.99 -4.60 20.46
CA THR A 485 -17.84 -4.24 21.60
C THR A 485 -18.79 -3.08 21.26
N ASP A 486 -19.66 -2.71 22.21
CA ASP A 486 -20.54 -1.54 22.09
C ASP A 486 -19.87 -0.23 22.58
N TYR A 487 -18.60 -0.28 22.99
CA TYR A 487 -17.89 0.89 23.50
C TYR A 487 -17.40 1.79 22.37
N GLU A 488 -18.19 2.81 22.03
CA GLU A 488 -17.82 3.84 21.03
C GLU A 488 -16.83 4.86 21.58
N ARG A 489 -16.97 5.19 22.86
CA ARG A 489 -16.22 6.27 23.48
C ARG A 489 -15.41 5.75 24.67
N LEU A 490 -14.23 6.32 24.85
CA LEU A 490 -13.30 5.91 25.90
C LEU A 490 -13.87 6.09 27.32
N ASP A 491 -14.77 7.06 27.52
CA ASP A 491 -15.42 7.33 28.81
C ASP A 491 -16.38 6.22 29.26
N GLN A 492 -16.86 5.39 28.31
CA GLN A 492 -17.69 4.24 28.62
C GLN A 492 -16.87 3.08 29.21
N ILE A 493 -15.56 3.04 28.94
CA ILE A 493 -14.66 1.96 29.36
C ILE A 493 -14.10 2.28 30.75
N LYS A 494 -14.84 1.88 31.79
CA LYS A 494 -14.49 2.20 33.19
C LYS A 494 -13.47 1.25 33.82
N GLN A 495 -13.47 -0.01 33.41
CA GLN A 495 -12.62 -1.06 33.99
C GLN A 495 -12.06 -1.95 32.88
N PRO A 496 -10.84 -2.48 33.06
CA PRO A 496 -10.28 -3.48 32.14
C PRO A 496 -11.09 -4.78 32.21
N PRO A 497 -11.11 -5.58 31.12
CA PRO A 497 -11.72 -6.90 31.15
C PRO A 497 -10.96 -7.86 32.08
N ARG A 498 -11.62 -8.91 32.57
CA ARG A 498 -11.03 -9.91 33.49
C ARG A 498 -9.88 -10.69 32.85
N GLU A 499 -10.01 -10.97 31.56
CA GLU A 499 -9.03 -11.63 30.72
C GLU A 499 -8.89 -10.79 29.45
N GLY A 500 -7.75 -10.83 28.76
CA GLY A 500 -7.54 -10.08 27.53
C GLY A 500 -7.46 -8.56 27.73
N VAL A 501 -7.69 -7.82 26.65
CA VAL A 501 -7.57 -6.36 26.59
C VAL A 501 -8.64 -5.75 25.69
N LEU A 502 -8.92 -4.46 25.89
CA LEU A 502 -9.71 -3.66 24.96
C LEU A 502 -8.78 -2.77 24.14
N VAL A 503 -8.93 -2.80 22.83
CA VAL A 503 -8.18 -1.98 21.87
C VAL A 503 -9.10 -0.91 21.32
N HIS A 504 -8.65 0.34 21.28
CA HIS A 504 -9.43 1.45 20.74
C HIS A 504 -8.68 2.21 19.63
N GLY A 505 -9.42 3.03 18.88
CA GLY A 505 -8.87 3.89 17.83
C GLY A 505 -8.60 3.17 16.51
N LEU A 506 -9.27 2.04 16.25
CA LEU A 506 -9.21 1.36 14.96
C LEU A 506 -10.21 2.00 13.98
N MET A 507 -9.77 2.18 12.74
CA MET A 507 -10.56 2.77 11.66
C MET A 507 -10.75 1.75 10.55
N LEU A 508 -12.00 1.51 10.13
CA LEU A 508 -12.34 0.73 8.95
C LEU A 508 -12.07 1.51 7.67
N ASP A 509 -11.43 0.85 6.71
CA ASP A 509 -11.24 1.30 5.34
C ASP A 509 -11.83 0.23 4.39
N GLY A 510 -12.50 0.64 3.31
CA GLY A 510 -13.27 -0.22 2.41
C GLY A 510 -14.68 -0.63 2.91
N ALA A 511 -15.03 -0.39 4.17
CA ALA A 511 -16.37 -0.66 4.74
C ALA A 511 -16.70 0.29 5.90
N ALA A 512 -17.92 0.16 6.44
CA ALA A 512 -18.37 0.76 7.69
C ALA A 512 -18.98 -0.30 8.62
N TRP A 513 -19.20 0.06 9.89
CA TRP A 513 -19.78 -0.82 10.89
C TRP A 513 -21.18 -0.35 11.27
N ASN A 514 -22.19 -1.18 11.01
CA ASN A 514 -23.54 -0.96 11.50
C ASN A 514 -23.63 -1.49 12.93
N ARG A 515 -23.88 -0.57 13.86
CA ARG A 515 -23.88 -0.84 15.30
C ARG A 515 -25.14 -1.56 15.78
N PRO A 516 -26.37 -1.08 15.48
CA PRO A 516 -27.60 -1.81 15.81
C PRO A 516 -27.57 -3.29 15.42
N ASP A 517 -27.03 -3.59 14.23
CA ASP A 517 -27.03 -4.95 13.68
C ASP A 517 -25.70 -5.70 13.92
N GLY A 518 -24.71 -5.01 14.48
CA GLY A 518 -23.37 -5.54 14.75
C GLY A 518 -22.71 -6.18 13.54
N THR A 519 -22.76 -5.54 12.37
CA THR A 519 -22.27 -6.12 11.10
C THR A 519 -21.62 -5.11 10.16
N LEU A 520 -20.77 -5.60 9.27
CA LEU A 520 -20.19 -4.81 8.18
C LEU A 520 -21.27 -4.35 7.20
N VAL A 521 -21.16 -3.09 6.80
CA VAL A 521 -21.98 -2.46 5.76
C VAL A 521 -21.09 -1.66 4.80
N GLU A 522 -21.64 -1.33 3.64
CA GLU A 522 -20.94 -0.52 2.64
C GLU A 522 -20.61 0.87 3.18
N GLN A 523 -19.54 1.47 2.66
CA GLN A 523 -19.12 2.79 3.10
C GLN A 523 -20.12 3.88 2.74
N GLU A 524 -20.21 4.91 3.58
CA GLU A 524 -20.94 6.12 3.22
C GLU A 524 -20.19 6.86 2.09
N PRO A 525 -20.89 7.40 1.09
CA PRO A 525 -20.26 8.19 0.04
C PRO A 525 -19.42 9.35 0.60
N LYS A 526 -18.22 9.54 0.06
CA LYS A 526 -17.25 10.58 0.46
C LYS A 526 -16.67 10.43 1.88
N ARG A 527 -16.99 9.35 2.59
CA ARG A 527 -16.39 9.01 3.88
C ARG A 527 -15.42 7.85 3.70
N LEU A 528 -14.13 8.17 3.65
CA LEU A 528 -13.07 7.19 3.36
C LEU A 528 -12.85 6.20 4.51
N PHE A 529 -12.97 6.68 5.75
CA PHE A 529 -12.71 5.88 6.95
C PHE A 529 -13.89 5.96 7.92
N ALA A 530 -14.23 4.83 8.55
CA ALA A 530 -15.27 4.74 9.57
C ALA A 530 -14.66 4.26 10.89
N PRO A 531 -14.94 4.91 12.04
CA PRO A 531 -14.43 4.42 13.32
C PRO A 531 -15.08 3.09 13.69
N LEU A 532 -14.27 2.15 14.18
CA LEU A 532 -14.76 0.93 14.80
C LEU A 532 -14.85 1.13 16.32
N PRO A 533 -15.90 0.63 16.99
CA PRO A 533 -15.94 0.53 18.45
C PRO A 533 -14.72 -0.20 19.01
N ALA A 534 -14.50 -0.09 20.33
CA ALA A 534 -13.40 -0.80 20.96
C ALA A 534 -13.51 -2.30 20.69
N VAL A 535 -12.39 -2.93 20.38
CA VAL A 535 -12.31 -4.36 20.08
C VAL A 535 -11.74 -5.07 21.30
N TYR A 536 -12.48 -6.04 21.81
CA TYR A 536 -11.97 -6.98 22.79
C TYR A 536 -11.01 -7.96 22.10
N VAL A 537 -9.84 -8.17 22.67
CA VAL A 537 -8.82 -9.08 22.15
C VAL A 537 -8.28 -9.95 23.29
N THR A 538 -8.29 -11.26 23.09
CA THR A 538 -7.63 -12.23 23.97
C THR A 538 -7.00 -13.36 23.16
N ALA A 539 -6.32 -14.29 23.83
CA ALA A 539 -5.89 -15.54 23.25
C ALA A 539 -6.86 -16.68 23.63
N ALA A 540 -7.05 -17.62 22.73
CA ALA A 540 -7.85 -18.82 22.97
C ALA A 540 -7.26 -19.99 22.20
N THR A 541 -7.38 -21.23 22.71
CA THR A 541 -6.99 -22.41 21.92
C THR A 541 -7.87 -22.53 20.67
N LYS A 542 -7.40 -23.23 19.63
CA LYS A 542 -8.22 -23.46 18.42
C LYS A 542 -9.58 -24.11 18.73
N ALA A 543 -9.65 -24.98 19.73
CA ALA A 543 -10.90 -25.57 20.21
C ALA A 543 -11.80 -24.54 20.89
N HIS A 544 -11.27 -23.74 21.82
CA HIS A 544 -12.02 -22.67 22.47
C HIS A 544 -12.46 -21.57 21.50
N LYS A 545 -11.65 -21.24 20.48
CA LYS A 545 -12.05 -20.31 19.41
C LYS A 545 -13.26 -20.85 18.65
N LYS A 546 -13.35 -22.16 18.36
CA LYS A 546 -14.54 -22.75 17.73
C LYS A 546 -15.78 -22.67 18.63
N THR A 547 -15.63 -22.88 19.93
CA THR A 547 -16.73 -22.77 20.89
C THR A 547 -17.19 -21.32 21.08
N ARG A 548 -16.27 -20.35 21.11
CA ARG A 548 -16.58 -18.90 21.17
C ARG A 548 -17.08 -18.35 19.82
N ALA A 549 -16.64 -18.93 18.71
CA ALA A 549 -17.16 -18.66 17.36
C ALA A 549 -18.61 -19.13 17.16
N ALA A 550 -19.28 -19.63 18.21
CA ALA A 550 -20.73 -19.70 18.27
C ALA A 550 -21.40 -18.30 18.32
N GLN A 551 -20.62 -17.22 18.35
CA GLN A 551 -21.11 -15.88 18.03
C GLN A 551 -21.72 -15.85 16.63
N ASP A 552 -22.91 -15.26 16.53
CA ASP A 552 -23.66 -15.13 15.29
C ASP A 552 -23.02 -14.07 14.38
N HIS A 553 -22.04 -14.51 13.60
CA HIS A 553 -21.42 -13.73 12.53
C HIS A 553 -22.29 -13.63 11.26
N GLY A 554 -23.51 -14.15 11.31
CA GLY A 554 -24.41 -14.27 10.16
C GLY A 554 -24.24 -15.58 9.38
N PRO A 555 -25.10 -15.81 8.36
CA PRO A 555 -25.19 -17.07 7.62
C PRO A 555 -23.94 -17.39 6.79
N TYR A 556 -23.12 -16.39 6.48
CA TYR A 556 -21.92 -16.54 5.64
C TYR A 556 -20.61 -16.64 6.44
N GLY A 557 -20.69 -16.54 7.77
CA GLY A 557 -19.53 -16.49 8.66
C GLY A 557 -18.83 -15.13 8.71
N ALA A 558 -17.79 -15.04 9.55
CA ALA A 558 -17.03 -13.81 9.74
C ALA A 558 -16.11 -13.50 8.55
N TYR A 559 -15.94 -12.20 8.28
CA TYR A 559 -14.83 -11.69 7.50
C TYR A 559 -13.63 -11.43 8.41
N GLU A 560 -12.54 -12.17 8.19
CA GLU A 560 -11.26 -11.92 8.87
C GLU A 560 -10.61 -10.68 8.26
N ALA A 561 -10.76 -9.53 8.93
CA ALA A 561 -10.26 -8.24 8.50
C ALA A 561 -8.83 -8.01 9.01
N PRO A 562 -7.86 -7.75 8.12
CA PRO A 562 -6.48 -7.48 8.54
C PRO A 562 -6.37 -6.12 9.22
N VAL A 563 -5.59 -6.05 10.29
CA VAL A 563 -5.27 -4.83 11.03
C VAL A 563 -3.86 -4.38 10.68
N TYR A 564 -3.73 -3.17 10.14
CA TYR A 564 -2.46 -2.55 9.80
C TYR A 564 -2.17 -1.34 10.67
N ARG A 565 -0.87 -1.09 10.91
CA ARG A 565 -0.42 0.10 11.63
C ARG A 565 -0.69 1.40 10.87
N TYR A 566 -0.57 1.38 9.54
CA TYR A 566 -0.71 2.53 8.65
C TYR A 566 -1.56 2.17 7.43
N ALA A 567 -2.01 3.20 6.69
CA ALA A 567 -2.68 3.02 5.40
C ALA A 567 -1.78 2.34 4.33
N ARG A 568 -0.46 2.26 4.56
CA ARG A 568 0.45 1.42 3.78
C ARG A 568 0.36 -0.04 4.24
N ARG A 569 -0.50 -0.81 3.56
CA ARG A 569 -0.93 -2.16 3.97
C ARG A 569 0.03 -3.30 3.64
N THR A 570 1.34 -3.10 3.77
CA THR A 570 2.32 -4.17 3.52
C THR A 570 2.44 -5.11 4.72
N ASP A 571 2.95 -6.33 4.52
CA ASP A 571 3.26 -7.29 5.59
C ASP A 571 4.09 -6.68 6.75
N LYS A 572 5.02 -5.76 6.45
CA LYS A 572 5.80 -5.02 7.47
C LYS A 572 4.93 -4.28 8.50
N HIS A 573 3.71 -3.89 8.11
CA HIS A 573 2.79 -3.10 8.93
C HIS A 573 1.56 -3.90 9.37
N TYR A 574 1.45 -5.17 8.99
CA TYR A 574 0.40 -6.06 9.47
C TYR A 574 0.59 -6.37 10.96
N ILE A 575 -0.50 -6.40 11.73
CA ILE A 575 -0.46 -6.66 13.18
C ILE A 575 -1.13 -8.00 13.49
N PHE A 576 -2.41 -8.12 13.17
CA PHE A 576 -3.23 -9.33 13.35
C PHE A 576 -4.53 -9.20 12.54
N SER A 577 -5.44 -10.16 12.64
CA SER A 577 -6.76 -10.10 12.00
C SER A 577 -7.88 -10.08 13.04
N VAL A 578 -8.94 -9.33 12.75
CA VAL A 578 -10.14 -9.24 13.57
C VAL A 578 -11.31 -9.88 12.82
N ALA A 579 -12.05 -10.76 13.49
CA ALA A 579 -13.22 -11.40 12.91
C ALA A 579 -14.43 -10.44 12.98
N LEU A 580 -14.87 -9.97 11.82
CA LEU A 580 -16.01 -9.06 11.70
C LEU A 580 -17.24 -9.79 11.17
N ALA A 581 -18.39 -9.59 11.81
CA ALA A 581 -19.64 -10.22 11.38
C ALA A 581 -20.12 -9.64 10.05
N SER A 582 -20.63 -10.51 9.17
CA SER A 582 -21.09 -10.17 7.83
C SER A 582 -22.41 -10.87 7.53
N ARG A 583 -23.52 -10.17 7.83
CA ARG A 583 -24.88 -10.72 7.71
C ARG A 583 -25.39 -10.70 6.27
N ASP A 584 -25.15 -9.61 5.56
CA ASP A 584 -25.74 -9.38 4.23
C ASP A 584 -24.90 -9.92 3.07
N HIS A 585 -23.59 -10.10 3.30
CA HIS A 585 -22.64 -10.45 2.23
C HIS A 585 -21.70 -11.58 2.62
N ARG A 586 -21.19 -12.31 1.62
CA ARG A 586 -20.13 -13.31 1.82
C ARG A 586 -18.78 -12.63 2.10
N PRO A 587 -17.85 -13.25 2.85
CA PRO A 587 -16.49 -12.73 3.04
C PRO A 587 -15.72 -12.40 1.74
N LEU A 588 -16.09 -13.06 0.63
CA LEU A 588 -15.57 -12.78 -0.70
C LEU A 588 -15.81 -11.32 -1.12
N HIS A 589 -17.01 -10.78 -0.84
CA HIS A 589 -17.38 -9.39 -1.14
C HIS A 589 -16.43 -8.39 -0.48
N TRP A 590 -16.21 -8.54 0.82
CA TRP A 590 -15.32 -7.66 1.59
C TRP A 590 -13.85 -7.84 1.23
N THR A 591 -13.46 -9.03 0.77
CA THR A 591 -12.13 -9.26 0.21
C THR A 591 -11.93 -8.42 -1.05
N LEU A 592 -12.90 -8.43 -1.98
CA LEU A 592 -12.85 -7.61 -3.20
C LEU A 592 -12.93 -6.10 -2.90
N ARG A 593 -13.73 -5.69 -1.91
CA ARG A 593 -13.78 -4.29 -1.43
C ARG A 593 -12.47 -3.83 -0.81
N GLY A 594 -11.57 -4.75 -0.48
CA GLY A 594 -10.29 -4.44 0.18
C GLY A 594 -10.52 -3.92 1.59
N VAL A 595 -11.43 -4.55 2.36
CA VAL A 595 -11.72 -4.10 3.73
C VAL A 595 -10.52 -4.36 4.64
N ALA A 596 -10.12 -3.36 5.42
CA ALA A 596 -9.09 -3.49 6.43
C ALA A 596 -9.34 -2.56 7.62
N LEU A 597 -8.68 -2.86 8.74
CA LEU A 597 -8.62 -2.00 9.90
C LEU A 597 -7.27 -1.29 9.95
N LEU A 598 -7.28 0.00 10.23
CA LEU A 598 -6.10 0.85 10.29
C LEU A 598 -5.97 1.45 11.69
N CYS A 599 -4.79 1.38 12.28
CA CYS A 599 -4.49 2.09 13.53
C CYS A 599 -4.24 3.60 13.31
N SER A 600 -3.80 3.97 12.11
CA SER A 600 -3.65 5.36 11.67
C SER A 600 -4.13 5.49 10.23
N THR A 601 -4.90 6.55 9.96
CA THR A 601 -5.40 6.90 8.62
C THR A 601 -4.46 7.83 7.86
N ASP A 602 -3.38 8.30 8.51
CA ASP A 602 -2.40 9.16 7.88
C ASP A 602 -1.68 8.39 6.77
N GLN A 603 -1.55 9.03 5.60
CA GLN A 603 -0.88 8.49 4.42
C GLN A 603 0.54 9.02 4.29
#